data_AF-A0A6J5WE88-F1
#
_entry.id   AF-A0A6J5WE88-F1
#
_cell.length_a   1.000
_cell.length_b   1.000
_cell.length_c   1.000
_cell.angle_alpha   90.00
_cell.angle_beta   90.00
_cell.angle_gamma   90.00
#
_symmetry.space_group_name_H-M   'P 1'
#
loop_
_entity.id
_entity.type
_entity.pdbx_description
1 polymer ?
#
loop_
_entity_poly.entity_id
_entity_poly.type
_entity_poly.pdbx_seq_one_letter_code
_entity_poly.pdbx_strand_id
1 'polypeptide(L)'
;MGILTDSQNKRSPSSSSTSPCANLRAAYHNCFSRWYSEKFVKGQWDKEECVSEWQKYKACLSQHLEDKQLSRFLEAEGPVSSTIEVSSSRTTKTDGVPTGSSQ
;
A
#
# COMPACT_ATOMS: atom_id res chain seq x y z
N MET A 1 52.72 -15.99 16.34
CA MET A 1 52.31 -15.65 14.96
C MET A 1 50.80 -15.82 14.88
N GLY A 2 50.06 -14.72 14.81
CA GLY A 2 48.59 -14.72 14.78
C GLY A 2 48.05 -14.94 13.37
N ILE A 3 46.90 -15.61 13.26
CA ILE A 3 46.17 -15.81 12.01
C ILE A 3 44.91 -14.93 11.99
N LEU A 4 44.69 -14.33 10.83
CA LEU A 4 43.81 -13.20 10.53
C LEU A 4 42.35 -13.38 10.97
N THR A 5 41.83 -12.37 11.66
CA THR A 5 40.41 -12.04 11.66
C THR A 5 40.00 -11.55 10.27
N ASP A 6 39.27 -12.37 9.51
CA ASP A 6 38.47 -11.87 8.37
C ASP A 6 37.21 -11.18 8.91
N SER A 7 37.43 -9.92 9.26
CA SER A 7 36.38 -8.95 9.44
C SER A 7 36.03 -8.43 8.04
N GLN A 8 35.02 -9.01 7.37
CA GLN A 8 34.16 -8.35 6.36
C GLN A 8 33.25 -9.32 5.58
N ASN A 9 32.27 -9.96 6.23
CA ASN A 9 30.99 -10.17 5.53
C ASN A 9 30.17 -8.88 5.65
N LYS A 10 30.59 -7.87 4.89
CA LYS A 10 29.82 -6.66 4.63
C LYS A 10 28.45 -7.12 4.16
N ARG A 11 27.42 -6.93 4.98
CA ARG A 11 26.04 -6.86 4.49
C ARG A 11 26.08 -5.82 3.37
N SER A 12 26.06 -6.30 2.13
CA SER A 12 26.00 -5.44 0.97
C SER A 12 24.79 -4.55 1.18
N PRO A 13 24.93 -3.21 1.30
CA PRO A 13 23.77 -2.35 1.24
C PRO A 13 23.11 -2.66 -0.10
N SER A 14 21.85 -3.08 -0.04
CA SER A 14 20.99 -3.48 -1.14
C SER A 14 21.41 -2.78 -2.41
N SER A 15 21.93 -3.57 -3.34
CA SER A 15 22.44 -3.19 -4.66
C SER A 15 21.97 -1.81 -5.06
N SER A 16 22.89 -0.85 -5.07
CA SER A 16 22.72 0.46 -5.69
C SER A 16 22.32 0.24 -7.14
N SER A 17 21.03 0.01 -7.33
CA SER A 17 20.43 -0.09 -8.64
C SER A 17 20.53 1.33 -9.16
N THR A 18 21.27 1.54 -10.25
CA THR A 18 21.40 2.80 -11.00
C THR A 18 20.07 3.19 -11.65
N SER A 19 18.97 3.00 -10.94
CA SER A 19 17.63 3.33 -11.36
C SER A 19 17.35 4.76 -10.88
N PRO A 20 16.75 5.62 -11.73
CA PRO A 20 16.50 7.03 -11.41
C PRO A 20 15.72 7.24 -10.11
N CYS A 21 14.96 6.22 -9.66
CA CYS A 21 14.14 6.27 -8.45
C CYS A 21 14.80 5.65 -7.20
N ALA A 22 16.07 5.23 -7.26
CA ALA A 22 16.71 4.50 -6.16
C ALA A 22 16.83 5.32 -4.86
N ASN A 23 17.13 6.62 -4.96
CA ASN A 23 17.18 7.51 -3.78
C ASN A 23 15.81 7.68 -3.12
N LEU A 24 14.75 7.84 -3.92
CA LEU A 24 13.37 7.95 -3.44
C LEU A 24 12.89 6.64 -2.80
N ARG A 25 13.26 5.50 -3.39
CA ARG A 25 13.01 4.17 -2.82
C ARG A 25 13.66 4.03 -1.43
N ALA A 26 14.92 4.44 -1.29
CA ALA A 26 15.65 4.34 -0.03
C ALA A 26 15.01 5.23 1.06
N ALA A 27 14.63 6.46 0.71
CA ALA A 27 13.95 7.38 1.62
C ALA A 27 12.61 6.82 2.11
N TYR A 28 11.76 6.34 1.18
CA TYR A 28 10.50 5.70 1.54
C TYR A 28 10.70 4.46 2.41
N HIS A 29 11.63 3.58 2.04
CA HIS A 29 11.89 2.35 2.78
C HIS A 29 12.40 2.62 4.20
N ASN A 30 13.25 3.63 4.38
CA ASN A 30 13.72 4.02 5.70
C ASN A 30 12.57 4.54 6.58
N CYS A 31 11.73 5.41 6.03
CA CYS A 31 10.53 5.89 6.74
C CYS A 31 9.61 4.73 7.10
N PHE A 32 9.26 3.88 6.12
CA PHE A 32 8.35 2.76 6.32
C PHE A 32 8.87 1.78 7.38
N SER A 33 10.18 1.48 7.39
CA SER A 33 10.77 0.57 8.37
C SER A 33 10.64 1.10 9.81
N ARG A 34 10.82 2.41 10.00
CA ARG A 34 10.64 3.06 11.31
C ARG A 34 9.16 3.07 11.72
N TRP A 35 8.30 3.51 10.81
CA TRP A 35 6.86 3.54 11.04
C TRP A 35 6.31 2.13 11.35
N TYR A 36 6.76 1.11 10.63
CA TYR A 36 6.36 -0.27 10.88
C TYR A 36 6.74 -0.71 12.31
N SER A 37 7.98 -0.46 12.71
CA SER A 37 8.49 -0.87 14.02
C SER A 37 7.88 -0.10 15.19
N GLU A 38 7.42 1.12 14.97
CA GLU A 38 6.94 2.00 16.05
C GLU A 38 5.43 2.17 16.10
N LYS A 39 4.75 2.07 14.95
CA LYS A 39 3.34 2.42 14.75
C LYS A 39 2.52 1.19 14.37
N PHE A 40 2.87 0.52 13.28
CA PHE A 40 2.18 -0.70 12.79
C PHE A 40 2.09 -1.75 13.90
N VAL A 41 3.23 -2.16 14.47
CA VAL A 41 3.25 -3.21 15.50
C VAL A 41 2.56 -2.82 16.81
N LYS A 42 2.37 -1.51 17.05
CA LYS A 42 1.67 -0.99 18.24
C LYS A 42 0.19 -0.70 17.98
N GLY A 43 -0.30 -0.99 16.77
CA GLY A 43 -1.69 -0.74 16.38
C GLY A 43 -2.04 0.73 16.12
N GLN A 44 -1.05 1.59 15.87
CA GLN A 44 -1.26 3.02 15.57
C GLN A 44 -1.20 3.25 14.06
N TRP A 45 -2.34 3.18 13.39
CA TRP A 45 -2.44 3.19 11.91
C TRP A 45 -2.78 4.55 11.33
N ASP A 46 -3.35 5.42 12.14
CA ASP A 46 -3.98 6.68 11.74
C ASP A 46 -2.98 7.75 11.25
N LYS A 47 -1.68 7.48 11.31
CA LYS A 47 -0.65 8.44 10.93
C LYS A 47 0.00 8.08 9.61
N GLU A 48 -0.28 8.90 8.61
CA GLU A 48 0.26 8.86 7.26
C GLU A 48 1.64 9.53 7.14
N GLU A 49 2.61 9.12 7.97
CA GLU A 49 3.91 9.81 8.05
C GLU A 49 4.78 9.60 6.80
N CYS A 50 4.66 8.43 6.14
CA CYS A 50 5.51 8.06 4.99
C CYS A 50 4.84 8.25 3.63
N VAL A 51 3.62 8.80 3.61
CA VAL A 51 2.84 8.98 2.37
C VAL A 51 3.51 9.99 1.44
N SER A 52 4.12 11.06 1.98
CA SER A 52 4.87 12.05 1.21
C SER A 52 6.03 11.41 0.42
N GLU A 53 6.77 10.50 1.06
CA GLU A 53 7.91 9.82 0.43
C GLU A 53 7.44 8.77 -0.58
N TRP A 54 6.33 8.10 -0.27
CA TRP A 54 5.67 7.17 -1.18
C TRP A 54 5.20 7.87 -2.47
N GLN A 55 4.54 9.03 -2.36
CA GLN A 55 4.05 9.78 -3.53
C GLN A 55 5.19 10.20 -4.46
N LYS A 56 6.31 10.67 -3.91
CA LYS A 56 7.51 11.01 -4.70
C LYS A 56 8.07 9.78 -5.40
N TYR A 57 8.18 8.66 -4.69
CA TYR A 57 8.67 7.41 -5.26
C TYR A 57 7.74 6.89 -6.36
N LYS A 58 6.44 6.86 -6.12
CA LYS A 58 5.39 6.47 -7.09
C LYS A 58 5.43 7.34 -8.35
N ALA A 59 5.55 8.66 -8.20
CA ALA A 59 5.64 9.59 -9.32
C ALA A 59 6.92 9.41 -10.15
N CYS A 60 8.04 9.03 -9.51
CA CYS A 60 9.25 8.66 -10.24
C CYS A 60 9.07 7.35 -11.00
N LEU A 61 8.45 6.35 -10.37
CA LEU A 61 8.17 5.08 -11.00
C LEU A 61 7.24 5.23 -12.22
N SER A 62 6.17 6.03 -12.13
CA SER A 62 5.25 6.21 -13.27
C SER A 62 5.93 6.85 -14.49
N GLN A 63 6.96 7.66 -14.28
CA GLN A 63 7.72 8.30 -15.36
C GLN A 63 8.79 7.38 -15.97
N HIS A 64 9.40 6.51 -15.15
CA HIS A 64 10.55 5.69 -15.56
C HIS A 64 10.24 4.21 -15.73
N LEU A 65 9.00 3.78 -15.52
CA LEU A 65 8.56 2.42 -15.79
C LEU A 65 8.18 2.27 -17.26
N GLU A 66 9.01 1.53 -17.99
CA GLU A 66 8.72 1.11 -19.37
C GLU A 66 7.68 -0.02 -19.43
N ASP A 67 7.51 -0.74 -18.31
CA ASP A 67 6.56 -1.84 -18.20
C ASP A 67 5.13 -1.32 -17.99
N LYS A 68 4.30 -1.47 -19.04
CA LYS A 68 2.89 -1.06 -19.04
C LYS A 68 2.02 -1.80 -18.02
N GLN A 69 2.40 -3.01 -17.61
CA GLN A 69 1.65 -3.74 -16.58
C GLN A 69 1.96 -3.17 -15.20
N LEU A 70 3.24 -2.85 -14.95
CA LEU A 70 3.66 -2.30 -13.67
C LEU A 70 3.18 -0.86 -13.47
N SER A 71 3.11 -0.06 -14.54
CA SER A 71 2.51 1.28 -14.48
C SER A 71 1.00 1.23 -14.20
N ARG A 72 0.26 0.29 -14.81
CA ARG A 72 -1.17 0.05 -14.50
C ARG A 72 -1.39 -0.27 -13.02
N PHE A 73 -0.51 -1.07 -12.41
CA PHE A 73 -0.61 -1.42 -11.00
C PHE A 73 -0.46 -0.19 -10.10
N LEU A 74 0.48 0.71 -10.42
CA LEU A 74 0.65 1.96 -9.66
C LEU A 74 -0.57 2.88 -9.80
N GLU A 75 -1.17 2.96 -10.98
CA GLU A 75 -2.35 3.81 -11.22
C GLU A 75 -3.64 3.23 -10.60
N ALA A 76 -3.73 1.90 -10.48
CA ALA A 76 -4.88 1.21 -9.89
C ALA A 76 -5.08 1.53 -8.39
N GLU A 77 -4.04 2.00 -7.73
CA GLU A 77 -4.08 2.59 -6.38
C GLU A 77 -4.60 4.05 -6.43
N GLY A 78 -5.73 4.28 -7.12
CA GLY A 78 -6.66 5.37 -6.82
C GLY A 78 -7.51 4.95 -5.61
N PRO A 79 -8.21 5.87 -4.92
CA PRO A 79 -8.91 5.56 -3.68
C PRO A 79 -9.75 4.31 -3.89
N VAL A 80 -9.36 3.21 -3.24
CA VAL A 80 -10.16 2.01 -3.12
C VAL A 80 -11.35 2.38 -2.27
N SER A 81 -12.31 3.07 -2.89
CA SER A 81 -13.70 3.08 -2.46
C SER A 81 -14.09 1.62 -2.42
N SER A 82 -13.93 1.05 -1.23
CA SER A 82 -14.33 -0.30 -0.90
C SER A 82 -15.85 -0.32 -0.98
N THR A 83 -16.37 -0.42 -2.19
CA THR A 83 -17.73 -0.89 -2.45
C THR A 83 -17.68 -2.40 -2.28
N ILE A 84 -17.40 -2.83 -1.05
CA ILE A 84 -17.90 -4.12 -0.58
C ILE A 84 -19.40 -3.89 -0.38
N GLU A 85 -20.16 -4.00 -1.47
CA GLU A 85 -21.60 -4.22 -1.41
C GLU A 85 -21.79 -5.60 -0.76
N VAL A 86 -21.77 -5.63 0.57
CA VAL A 86 -22.25 -6.79 1.30
C VAL A 86 -23.75 -6.85 1.06
N SER A 87 -24.13 -7.62 0.06
CA SER A 87 -25.52 -8.02 -0.16
C SER A 87 -25.95 -8.88 1.03
N SER A 88 -26.45 -8.25 2.10
CA SER A 88 -27.19 -8.93 3.15
C SER A 88 -28.01 -7.95 4.01
N SER A 89 -29.18 -7.59 3.50
CA SER A 89 -30.35 -7.33 4.34
C SER A 89 -31.62 -7.63 3.54
N ARG A 90 -31.96 -8.91 3.60
CA ARG A 90 -33.29 -9.46 3.32
C ARG A 90 -34.34 -8.67 4.09
N THR A 91 -35.17 -7.90 3.38
CA THR A 91 -36.44 -7.38 3.92
C THR A 91 -37.49 -7.34 2.82
N THR A 92 -38.01 -8.52 2.45
CA THR A 92 -39.29 -8.64 1.77
C THR A 92 -40.38 -8.48 2.83
N LYS A 93 -40.97 -7.29 2.94
CA LYS A 93 -42.21 -7.08 3.70
C LYS A 93 -43.37 -7.47 2.79
N THR A 94 -43.91 -8.66 2.97
CA THR A 94 -45.12 -9.15 2.28
C THR A 94 -46.23 -9.42 3.30
N ASP A 95 -46.99 -8.39 3.66
CA ASP A 95 -48.29 -8.49 4.36
C ASP A 95 -48.98 -7.11 4.15
N GLY A 96 -50.19 -6.92 3.63
CA GLY A 96 -51.25 -7.77 3.09
C GLY A 96 -52.31 -6.87 2.41
N VAL A 97 -53.10 -7.44 1.51
CA VAL A 97 -54.32 -6.86 0.88
C VAL A 97 -55.53 -7.22 1.79
N PRO A 98 -56.65 -6.45 1.89
CA PRO A 98 -57.54 -6.14 0.76
C PRO A 98 -58.23 -4.75 0.79
N THR A 99 -58.49 -4.17 -0.38
CA THR A 99 -59.55 -3.15 -0.53
C THR A 99 -60.77 -3.85 -1.11
N GLY A 100 -61.81 -4.00 -0.28
CA GLY A 100 -63.08 -4.60 -0.66
C GLY A 100 -63.94 -3.66 -1.49
N SER A 101 -64.53 -4.21 -2.55
CA SER A 101 -65.70 -3.66 -3.24
C SER A 101 -66.96 -3.94 -2.42
N SER A 102 -67.84 -2.95 -2.21
CA SER A 102 -69.29 -3.13 -2.31
C SER A 102 -70.05 -1.80 -2.19
N GLN A 103 -71.01 -1.64 -3.11
CA GLN A 103 -72.16 -0.73 -3.19
C GLN A 103 -71.94 0.73 -3.61
#